data_AF-A0AAV5ZKU3-F1
#
_entry.id   AF-A0AAV5ZKU3-F1
#
_cell.length_a   1.000
_cell.length_b   1.000
_cell.length_c   1.000
_cell.angle_alpha   90.00
_cell.angle_beta   90.00
_cell.angle_gamma   90.00
#
_symmetry.space_group_name_H-M   'P 1'
#
loop_
_entity.id
_entity.type
_entity.pdbx_description
1 polymer ?
#
loop_
_entity_poly.entity_id
_entity_poly.type
_entity_poly.pdbx_seq_one_letter_code
_entity_poly.pdbx_strand_id
1 'polypeptide(L)' 'MQFEVEIYKNDVGEWVATAVEYKVSVKGRTEQEALAMIMDALAKHFKTAKNA' A
#
# COMPACT_ATOMS: atom_id res chain seq x y z
N MET A 1 -3.18 7.64 -13.40
CA MET A 1 -3.72 7.79 -12.03
C MET A 1 -2.54 7.93 -11.12
N GLN A 2 -2.48 9.01 -10.36
CA GLN A 2 -1.51 9.19 -9.28
C GLN A 2 -2.25 8.89 -7.98
N PHE A 3 -1.57 8.26 -7.04
CA PHE A 3 -2.12 7.92 -5.73
C PHE A 3 -1.13 8.40 -4.68
N GLU A 4 -1.65 9.01 -3.62
CA GLU A 4 -0.82 9.39 -2.49
C GLU A 4 -0.62 8.18 -1.57
N VAL A 5 0.65 7.81 -1.38
CA VAL A 5 1.07 6.72 -0.50
C VAL A 5 2.00 7.29 0.56
N GLU A 6 1.59 7.19 1.81
CA GLU A 6 2.46 7.46 2.95
C GLU A 6 3.26 6.21 3.28
N ILE A 7 4.59 6.34 3.29
CA ILE A 7 5.49 5.27 3.69
C ILE A 7 6.29 5.74 4.90
N TYR A 8 6.25 4.96 5.97
CA TYR A 8 7.02 5.24 7.19
C TYR A 8 7.53 3.95 7.81
N LYS A 9 8.59 4.05 8.61
CA LYS A 9 9.09 2.95 9.42
C LYS A 9 8.49 3.06 10.82
N ASN A 10 7.89 2.00 11.32
CA ASN A 10 7.30 1.97 12.65
C ASN A 10 8.36 1.68 13.74
N ASP A 11 7.97 1.79 15.01
CA ASP A 11 8.85 1.60 16.17
C ASP A 11 9.42 0.18 16.30
N VAL A 12 8.75 -0.82 15.72
CA VAL A 12 9.25 -2.21 15.64
C VAL A 12 10.16 -2.46 14.43
N GLY A 13 10.43 -1.43 13.63
CA GLY A 13 11.36 -1.45 12.52
C GLY A 13 10.79 -2.02 11.21
N GLU A 14 9.48 -2.22 11.13
CA GLU A 14 8.77 -2.58 9.90
C GLU A 14 8.46 -1.34 9.07
N TRP A 15 8.43 -1.51 7.75
CA TRP A 15 7.99 -0.48 6.82
C TRP A 15 6.49 -0.59 6.60
N VAL A 16 5.76 0.49 6.82
CA VAL A 16 4.32 0.57 6.64
C VAL A 16 4.04 1.50 5.46
N ALA A 17 3.32 1.01 4.46
CA ALA A 17 2.85 1.80 3.33
C ALA A 17 1.34 1.89 3.37
N THR A 18 0.80 3.10 3.34
CA THR A 18 -0.63 3.38 3.44
C THR A 18 -1.07 4.25 2.28
N ALA A 19 -2.00 3.75 1.47
CA ALA A 19 -2.68 4.54 0.46
C ALA A 19 -3.83 5.32 1.12
N VAL A 20 -3.64 6.63 1.30
CA VAL A 20 -4.56 7.50 2.05
C VAL A 20 -5.95 7.53 1.41
N GLU A 21 -5.98 7.64 0.08
CA GLU A 21 -7.22 7.74 -0.70
C GLU A 21 -8.09 6.47 -0.63
N TYR A 22 -7.46 5.29 -0.51
CA TYR A 22 -8.16 3.99 -0.54
C TYR A 22 -8.26 3.34 0.83
N LYS A 23 -7.68 3.96 1.87
CA LYS A 23 -7.55 3.38 3.23
C LYS A 23 -6.97 1.96 3.21
N VAL A 24 -6.08 1.68 2.26
CA VAL A 24 -5.38 0.40 2.15
C VAL A 24 -4.02 0.57 2.82
N SER A 25 -3.68 -0.33 3.74
CA SER A 25 -2.38 -0.33 4.41
C SER A 25 -1.72 -1.70 4.29
N VAL A 26 -0.42 -1.70 4.02
CA VAL A 26 0.41 -2.91 3.97
C VAL A 26 1.68 -2.71 4.79
N LYS A 27 2.28 -3.82 5.22
CA LYS A 27 3.53 -3.82 5.97
C LYS A 27 4.56 -4.68 5.25
N GLY A 28 5.78 -4.17 5.14
CA GLY A 28 6.92 -4.86 4.55
C GLY A 28 8.16 -4.79 5.44
N ARG A 29 9.11 -5.68 5.15
CA ARG A 29 10.41 -5.68 5.84
C ARG A 29 11.34 -4.59 5.31
N THR A 30 11.10 -4.13 4.09
CA THR A 30 11.84 -3.07 3.40
C THR A 30 10.87 -2.07 2.75
N GLU A 31 11.36 -0.86 2.48
CA GLU A 31 10.57 0.19 1.82
C GLU A 31 10.05 -0.27 0.44
N GLN A 32 10.92 -0.91 -0.35
CA GLN A 32 10.57 -1.44 -1.67
C GLN A 32 9.52 -2.55 -1.60
N GLU A 33 9.59 -3.44 -0.60
CA GLU A 33 8.54 -4.46 -0.38
C GLU A 33 7.21 -3.80 -0.04
N ALA A 34 7.21 -2.82 0.87
CA ALA A 34 5.99 -2.13 1.27
C ALA A 34 5.37 -1.40 0.07
N LEU A 35 6.19 -0.76 -0.77
CA LEU A 35 5.74 -0.13 -2.01
C LEU A 35 5.18 -1.14 -3.02
N ALA A 36 5.87 -2.25 -3.26
CA ALA A 36 5.38 -3.29 -4.17
C ALA A 36 4.05 -3.89 -3.69
N MET A 37 3.93 -4.12 -2.37
CA MET A 37 2.72 -4.65 -1.77
C MET A 37 1.54 -3.67 -1.86
N ILE A 38 1.75 -2.37 -1.64
CA ILE A 38 0.64 -1.41 -1.73
C ILE A 38 0.17 -1.27 -3.17
N MET A 39 1.08 -1.33 -4.14
CA MET A 39 0.73 -1.33 -5.56
C MET A 39 -0.09 -2.57 -5.94
N ASP A 40 0.30 -3.77 -5.48
CA ASP A 40 -0.46 -5.00 -5.71
C ASP A 40 -1.83 -4.98 -5.01
N ALA A 41 -1.89 -4.49 -3.78
CA ALA A 41 -3.12 -4.34 -3.02
C ALA A 41 -4.09 -3.36 -3.69
N LEU A 42 -3.60 -2.21 -4.16
CA LEU A 42 -4.38 -1.25 -4.94
C LEU A 42 -4.86 -1.87 -6.24
N ALA A 43 -3.97 -2.55 -7.01
CA ALA A 43 -4.34 -3.20 -8.25
C ALA A 43 -5.45 -4.25 -8.06
N LYS A 44 -5.39 -5.05 -6.99
CA LYS A 44 -6.47 -5.97 -6.59
C LYS A 44 -7.75 -5.22 -6.24
N HIS A 45 -7.66 -4.13 -5.48
CA HIS A 45 -8.81 -3.32 -5.10
C HIS A 45 -9.54 -2.76 -6.33
N PHE A 46 -8.80 -2.22 -7.31
CA PHE A 46 -9.37 -1.73 -8.57
C PHE A 46 -9.92 -2.85 -9.46
N LYS A 47 -9.26 -4.01 -9.50
CA LYS A 47 -9.73 -5.17 -10.27
C LYS A 47 -11.05 -5.70 -9.73
N THR A 48 -11.20 -5.74 -8.40
CA THR A 48 -12.47 -6.11 -7.76
C THR A 48 -13.54 -5.04 -7.97
N ALA A 49 -13.19 -3.75 -7.84
CA ALA A 49 -14.13 -2.63 -8.06
C ALA A 49 -14.65 -2.54 -9.50
N LYS A 50 -13.87 -2.98 -10.50
CA LYS A 50 -14.30 -3.00 -11.91
C LYS A 50 -15.30 -4.12 -12.24
N ASN A 51 -15.47 -5.09 -11.35
CA ASN A 51 -16.38 -6.23 -11.54
C ASN A 51 -17.64 -6.17 -10.64
N ALA A 52 -17.93 -5.03 -10.02
CA ALA A 52 -19.12 -4.82 -9.19
C ALA A 52 -20.20 -4.01 -9.93
#